data_AF-A0A7J9V9U7-F1
#
_entry.id   AF-A0A7J9V9U7-F1
#
_cell.length_a   1.000
_cell.length_b   1.000
_cell.length_c   1.000
_cell.angle_alpha   90.00
_cell.angle_beta   90.00
_cell.angle_gamma   90.00
#
_symmetry.space_group_name_H-M   'P 1'
#
loop_
_entity.id
_entity.type
_entity.pdbx_description
1 polymer ?
#
loop_
_entity_poly.entity_id
_entity_poly.type
_entity_poly.pdbx_seq_one_letter_code
_entity_poly.pdbx_strand_id
1 'polypeptide(L)' 'MSEAADVLTCVFVAAVLAPLGRWGYRNAATLLPAALPEQERDRRQQVLRRGAVTAQAVAVLFVFAGLLRMLA' A
#
# COMPACT_ATOMS: atom_id res chain seq x y z
N MET A 1 -18.66 10.12 21.08
CA MET A 1 -18.25 10.46 19.72
C MET A 1 -16.93 9.73 19.43
N SER A 2 -16.89 8.58 18.75
CA SER A 2 -15.66 8.16 18.01
C SER A 2 -15.83 6.92 17.13
N GLU A 3 -16.69 5.96 17.46
CA GLU A 3 -16.76 4.67 16.72
C GLU A 3 -16.95 4.87 15.21
N ALA A 4 -17.88 5.74 14.80
CA ALA A 4 -18.10 6.08 13.39
C ALA A 4 -16.90 6.83 12.76
N ALA A 5 -16.20 7.67 13.53
CA ALA A 5 -15.03 8.41 13.04
C ALA A 5 -13.81 7.48 12.87
N ASP A 6 -13.65 6.50 13.76
CA ASP A 6 -12.61 5.49 13.69
C ASP A 6 -12.81 4.59 12.47
N VAL A 7 -14.05 4.14 12.22
CA VAL A 7 -14.40 3.36 11.02
C VAL A 7 -14.16 4.16 9.74
N LEU A 8 -14.60 5.42 9.70
CA LEU A 8 -14.34 6.33 8.56
C LEU A 8 -12.85 6.51 8.29
N THR A 9 -12.04 6.68 9.34
CA THR A 9 -10.59 6.82 9.23
C THR A 9 -9.97 5.54 8.67
N CYS A 10 -10.37 4.38 9.17
CA CYS A 10 -9.86 3.09 8.68
C CYS A 10 -10.20 2.85 7.20
N VAL A 11 -11.44 3.12 6.81
CA VAL A 11 -11.90 2.98 5.42
C VAL A 11 -11.17 3.97 4.51
N PHE A 12 -11.00 5.22 4.93
CA PHE A 12 -10.28 6.24 4.17
C PHE A 12 -8.81 5.85 3.95
N VAL A 13 -8.11 5.44 5.01
CA VAL A 13 -6.71 5.01 4.95
C VAL A 13 -6.55 3.79 4.04
N ALA A 14 -7.45 2.81 4.14
CA ALA A 14 -7.46 1.64 3.26
C ALA A 14 -7.70 2.02 1.79
N ALA A 15 -8.67 2.90 1.53
CA ALA A 15 -9.02 3.36 0.19
C ALA A 15 -7.88 4.14 -0.48
N VAL A 16 -7.01 4.79 0.29
CA VAL A 16 -5.82 5.49 -0.22
C VAL A 16 -4.64 4.53 -0.41
N LEU A 17 -4.37 3.65 0.57
CA LEU A 17 -3.23 2.73 0.53
C LEU A 17 -3.37 1.63 -0.54
N ALA A 18 -4.58 1.12 -0.77
CA ALA A 18 -4.81 0.06 -1.75
C ALA A 18 -4.43 0.44 -3.20
N PRO A 19 -4.91 1.57 -3.76
CA PRO A 19 -4.50 2.00 -5.10
C PRO A 19 -3.03 2.44 -5.14
N LEU A 20 -2.50 3.06 -4.08
CA LEU A 20 -1.07 3.42 -3.99
C LEU A 20 -0.16 2.19 -4.06
N GLY A 21 -0.45 1.14 -3.29
CA GLY A 21 0.31 -0.11 -3.33
C GLY A 21 0.20 -0.80 -4.68
N ARG A 22 -0.98 -0.83 -5.29
CA ARG A 22 -1.16 -1.44 -6.62
C ARG A 22 -0.50 -0.64 -7.74
N TRP A 23 -0.52 0.70 -7.65
CA TRP A 23 0.16 1.58 -8.58
C TRP A 23 1.68 1.49 -8.45
N GLY A 24 2.22 1.51 -7.22
CA GLY A 24 3.65 1.39 -6.95
C GLY A 24 4.22 0.04 -7.39
N TYR A 25 3.45 -1.05 -7.25
CA TYR A 25 3.86 -2.37 -7.76
C TYR A 25 3.91 -2.41 -9.29
N ARG A 26 2.88 -1.86 -9.96
CA ARG A 26 2.77 -1.86 -11.44
C ARG A 26 3.76 -0.92 -12.11
N ASN A 27 4.02 0.24 -11.51
CA ASN A 27 4.91 1.27 -12.05
C ASN A 27 6.33 1.18 -11.48
N ALA A 28 6.65 0.13 -10.72
CA ALA A 28 7.98 -0.03 -10.16
C ALA A 28 9.07 0.05 -11.26
N ALA A 29 8.82 -0.50 -12.45
CA ALA A 29 9.78 -0.45 -13.55
C ALA A 29 9.92 0.96 -14.19
N THR A 30 8.84 1.75 -14.20
CA THR A 30 8.81 3.10 -14.80
C THR A 30 9.26 4.20 -13.85
N LEU A 31 9.21 3.96 -12.53
CA LEU A 31 9.69 4.88 -11.50
C LEU A 31 11.21 4.90 -11.35
N LEU A 32 11.92 3.92 -11.92
CA LEU A 32 13.37 3.87 -11.87
C LEU A 32 14.01 4.61 -13.07
N PRO A 33 14.98 5.50 -12.83
CA PRO A 33 15.68 6.22 -13.89
C PRO A 33 16.31 5.26 -14.92
N ALA A 34 16.20 5.61 -16.21
CA ALA A 34 16.76 4.82 -17.32
C ALA A 34 18.28 4.74 -17.34
N ALA A 35 18.95 5.67 -16.65
CA ALA A 35 20.41 5.75 -16.56
C ALA A 35 21.04 4.73 -15.59
N LEU A 36 20.24 3.94 -14.85
CA LEU A 36 20.81 2.94 -13.94
C LEU A 36 21.26 1.67 -14.67
N PRO A 37 22.40 1.07 -14.28
CA PRO A 37 22.81 -0.26 -14.73
C PRO A 37 21.70 -1.29 -14.42
N GLU A 38 21.45 -2.23 -15.35
CA GLU A 38 20.34 -3.19 -15.24
C GLU A 38 20.32 -3.95 -13.90
N GLN A 39 21.48 -4.41 -13.42
CA GLN A 39 21.59 -5.11 -12.14
C GLN A 39 21.13 -4.28 -10.92
N GLU A 40 21.47 -2.98 -10.90
CA GLU A 40 21.05 -2.09 -9.81
C GLU A 40 19.57 -1.70 -9.95
N ARG A 41 19.07 -1.66 -11.19
CA ARG A 41 17.67 -1.41 -11.52
C ARG A 41 16.77 -2.56 -11.06
N ASP A 42 17.16 -3.81 -11.30
CA ASP A 42 16.44 -4.99 -10.85
C ASP A 42 16.39 -5.08 -9.32
N ARG A 43 17.51 -4.83 -8.66
CA ARG A 43 17.58 -4.83 -7.19
C ARG A 43 16.65 -3.78 -6.58
N ARG A 44 16.67 -2.55 -7.10
CA ARG A 44 15.79 -1.47 -6.61
C ARG A 44 14.32 -1.72 -6.97
N GLN A 45 14.03 -2.31 -8.12
CA GLN A 45 12.68 -2.73 -8.49
C GLN A 45 12.14 -3.78 -7.51
N GLN A 46 12.96 -4.75 -7.09
CA GLN A 46 12.56 -5.73 -6.07
C GLN A 46 12.27 -5.07 -4.71
N VAL A 47 13.09 -4.10 -4.29
CA VAL A 47 12.85 -3.35 -3.06
C VAL A 47 11.54 -2.54 -3.16
N LEU A 48 11.28 -1.89 -4.30
CA LEU A 48 10.05 -1.13 -4.53
C LEU A 48 8.82 -2.05 -4.51
N ARG A 49 8.91 -3.22 -5.13
CA ARG A 49 7.85 -4.24 -5.10
C ARG A 49 7.58 -4.72 -3.67
N ARG A 50 8.62 -4.92 -2.86
CA ARG A 50 8.47 -5.28 -1.43
C ARG A 50 7.77 -4.18 -0.64
N GLY A 51 8.15 -2.90 -0.86
CA GLY A 51 7.47 -1.76 -0.25
C GLY A 51 6.01 -1.62 -0.67
N ALA A 52 5.68 -1.95 -1.92
CA ALA A 52 4.30 -1.97 -2.39
C ALA A 52 3.48 -3.10 -1.74
N VAL A 53 4.09 -4.27 -1.52
CA VAL A 53 3.45 -5.40 -0.82
C VAL A 53 3.21 -5.07 0.65
N THR A 54 4.15 -4.42 1.33
CA THR A 54 3.93 -4.01 2.74
C THR A 54 2.83 -2.95 2.84
N ALA A 55 2.77 -1.99 1.91
CA ALA A 55 1.67 -1.03 1.86
C ALA A 55 0.30 -1.69 1.64
N GLN A 56 0.23 -2.72 0.79
CA GLN A 56 -0.99 -3.52 0.61
C GLN A 56 -1.35 -4.30 1.88
N ALA A 57 -0.38 -4.91 2.56
CA ALA A 57 -0.62 -5.63 3.81
C ALA A 57 -1.19 -4.70 4.89
N VAL A 58 -0.65 -3.48 5.03
CA VAL A 58 -1.16 -2.46 5.96
C VAL A 58 -2.58 -2.04 5.57
N ALA A 59 -2.88 -1.85 4.28
CA ALA A 59 -4.23 -1.53 3.82
C ALA A 59 -5.23 -2.63 4.23
N VAL A 60 -4.89 -3.90 4.02
CA VAL A 60 -5.72 -5.04 4.43
C VAL A 60 -5.95 -5.05 5.94
N LEU A 61 -4.91 -4.76 6.72
CA LEU A 61 -4.99 -4.72 8.18
C LEU A 61 -5.97 -3.63 8.67
N PHE A 62 -5.94 -2.45 8.04
CA PHE A 62 -6.89 -1.37 8.34
C PHE A 62 -8.33 -1.70 7.95
N VAL A 63 -8.55 -2.39 6.82
CA VAL A 63 -9.89 -2.90 6.46
C VAL A 63 -10.40 -3.88 7.51
N PHE A 64 -9.57 -4.85 7.92
CA PHE A 64 -9.95 -5.83 8.93
C PHE A 64 -10.25 -5.18 10.29
N ALA A 65 -9.43 -4.22 10.72
CA ALA A 65 -9.66 -3.48 11.95
C ALA A 65 -11.01 -2.73 11.91
N GLY A 66 -11.33 -2.07 10.79
CA GLY A 66 -12.61 -1.41 10.60
C GLY A 66 -13.80 -2.36 10.62
N LEU A 67 -13.67 -3.54 9.99
CA LEU A 67 -14.73 -4.58 10.01
C LEU A 67 -14.96 -5.16 11.40
N LEU A 68 -13.88 -5.46 12.14
CA LEU A 68 -13.98 -5.95 13.52
C LEU A 68 -14.68 -4.90 14.42
N ARG A 69 -14.33 -3.63 14.26
CA ARG A 69 -14.98 -2.50 14.94
C ARG A 69 -16.45 -2.33 14.59
N MET A 70 -16.86 -2.71 13.37
CA MET A 70 -18.25 -2.61 12.93
C MET A 70 -19.11 -3.79 13.44
N LEU A 71 -18.49 -4.93 13.71
CA LEU A 71 -19.16 -6.16 14.15
C LEU A 71 -19.16 -6.37 15.67
N ALA A 72 -18.26 -5.69 16.40
CA ALA A 72 -18.16 -5.70 17.85
C ALA A 72 -19.06 -4.64 18.50
#